data_AF-A0A7J5WXB0-F1
#
_entry.id   AF-A0A7J5WXB0-F1
#
_cell.length_a   1.000
_cell.length_b   1.000
_cell.length_c   1.000
_cell.angle_alpha   90.00
_cell.angle_beta   90.00
_cell.angle_gamma   90.00
#
_symmetry.space_group_name_H-M   'P 1'
#
loop_
_entity.id
_entity.type
_entity.pdbx_description
1 polymer ?
#
loop_
_entity_poly.entity_id
_entity_poly.type
_entity_poly.pdbx_seq_one_letter_code
_entity_poly.pdbx_strand_id
1 'polypeptide(L)'
;MIESSQVVALLGRDGDTELAAVAERALPIVTAQVRAYTRGRGFSGDQPAPDVETVILTSTARLAANPENLRAEKIGDYEVQRQVIDGWTLPELAILGRYRRRAR
;
A
#
# COMPACT_ATOMS: atom_id res chain seq x y z
N MET A 1 6.53 6.14 -11.96
CA MET A 1 5.14 5.62 -11.89
C MET A 1 5.21 4.14 -11.52
N ILE A 2 4.43 3.71 -10.53
CA ILE A 2 4.45 2.34 -10.03
C ILE A 2 3.45 1.52 -10.86
N GLU A 3 3.89 0.36 -11.34
CA GLU A 3 3.06 -0.55 -12.12
C GLU A 3 2.48 -1.67 -11.24
N SER A 4 1.30 -2.19 -11.61
CA SER A 4 0.65 -3.29 -10.90
C SER A 4 1.51 -4.56 -10.86
N SER A 5 2.33 -4.79 -11.90
CA SER A 5 3.28 -5.92 -11.96
C SER A 5 4.32 -5.88 -10.84
N GLN A 6 4.74 -4.68 -10.39
CA GLN A 6 5.69 -4.55 -9.29
C GLN A 6 5.06 -4.96 -7.96
N VAL A 7 3.76 -4.70 -7.77
CA VAL A 7 3.00 -5.13 -6.59
C VAL A 7 2.88 -6.65 -6.56
N VAL A 8 2.54 -7.24 -7.70
CA VAL A 8 2.38 -8.70 -7.85
C VAL A 8 3.72 -9.43 -7.63
N ALA A 9 4.81 -8.91 -8.19
CA ALA A 9 6.16 -9.41 -7.97
C ALA A 9 6.58 -9.33 -6.49
N LEU A 10 6.26 -8.22 -5.80
CA LEU A 10 6.54 -8.07 -4.37
C LEU A 10 5.81 -9.12 -3.51
N LEU A 11 4.62 -9.55 -3.94
CA LEU A 11 3.85 -10.62 -3.29
C LEU A 11 4.32 -12.03 -3.68
N GLY A 12 5.31 -12.16 -4.57
CA GLY A 12 5.82 -13.44 -5.07
C GLY A 12 4.80 -14.20 -5.93
N ARG A 13 3.91 -13.47 -6.62
CA ARG A 13 2.82 -14.03 -7.42
C ARG A 13 2.91 -13.63 -8.89
N ASP A 14 4.13 -13.52 -9.43
CA ASP A 14 4.37 -13.12 -10.82
C ASP A 14 3.44 -13.85 -11.81
N GLY A 15 2.73 -13.10 -12.63
CA GLY A 15 1.76 -13.62 -13.60
C GLY A 15 0.32 -13.74 -13.09
N ASP A 16 0.03 -13.48 -11.82
CA ASP A 16 -1.33 -13.43 -11.27
C ASP A 16 -2.09 -12.19 -11.79
N THR A 17 -2.91 -12.38 -12.83
CA THR A 17 -3.64 -11.31 -13.52
C THR A 17 -4.80 -10.76 -12.70
N GLU A 18 -5.42 -11.57 -11.84
CA GLU A 18 -6.49 -11.12 -10.95
C GLU A 18 -5.92 -10.19 -9.88
N LEU A 19 -4.81 -10.58 -9.27
CA LEU A 19 -4.09 -9.74 -8.31
C LEU A 19 -3.56 -8.46 -8.97
N ALA A 20 -3.07 -8.54 -10.21
CA ALA A 20 -2.65 -7.36 -10.96
C ALA A 20 -3.82 -6.37 -11.15
N ALA A 21 -5.01 -6.85 -11.47
CA ALA A 21 -6.20 -6.01 -11.63
C ALA A 21 -6.67 -5.39 -10.30
N VAL A 22 -6.47 -6.07 -9.16
CA VAL A 22 -6.70 -5.50 -7.83
C VAL A 22 -5.66 -4.42 -7.52
N ALA A 23 -4.37 -4.69 -7.77
CA ALA A 23 -3.29 -3.75 -7.55
C ALA A 23 -3.45 -2.47 -8.39
N GLU A 24 -3.87 -2.60 -9.65
CA GLU A 24 -4.15 -1.47 -10.55
C GLU A 24 -5.22 -0.53 -9.98
N ARG A 25 -6.29 -1.09 -9.39
CA ARG A 25 -7.34 -0.31 -8.71
C ARG A 25 -6.87 0.29 -7.37
N ALA A 26 -5.99 -0.41 -6.66
CA ALA A 26 -5.50 0.01 -5.34
C ALA A 26 -4.45 1.14 -5.41
N LEU A 27 -3.57 1.13 -6.41
CA LEU A 27 -2.50 2.11 -6.59
C LEU A 27 -2.95 3.58 -6.52
N PRO A 28 -3.97 4.04 -7.28
CA PRO A 28 -4.42 5.43 -7.21
C PRO A 28 -5.03 5.78 -5.85
N ILE A 29 -5.68 4.83 -5.18
CA ILE A 29 -6.27 5.03 -3.85
C ILE A 29 -5.16 5.27 -2.82
N VAL A 30 -4.18 4.38 -2.77
CA VAL A 30 -3.04 4.49 -1.83
C VAL A 30 -2.21 5.74 -2.14
N THR A 31 -1.98 6.06 -3.41
CA THR A 31 -1.29 7.28 -3.84
C THR A 31 -2.01 8.53 -3.32
N ALA A 32 -3.34 8.59 -3.45
CA ALA A 32 -4.14 9.70 -2.96
C ALA A 32 -4.06 9.83 -1.42
N GLN A 33 -4.11 8.71 -0.69
CA GLN A 33 -3.97 8.69 0.77
C GLN A 33 -2.60 9.22 1.22
N VAL A 34 -1.52 8.75 0.58
CA VAL A 34 -0.15 9.19 0.85
C VAL A 34 0.01 10.68 0.55
N ARG A 35 -0.46 11.13 -0.62
CA ARG A 35 -0.38 12.54 -1.04
C ARG A 35 -1.16 13.46 -0.09
N ALA A 36 -2.33 13.04 0.36
CA ALA A 36 -3.12 13.77 1.34
C ALA A 36 -2.37 13.86 2.69
N TYR A 37 -1.81 12.75 3.16
CA TYR A 37 -1.07 12.68 4.43
C TYR A 37 0.15 13.62 4.44
N THR A 38 0.90 13.68 3.34
CA THR A 38 2.08 14.56 3.22
C THR A 38 1.75 15.98 2.76
N ARG A 39 0.47 16.27 2.47
CA ARG A 39 0.01 17.54 1.84
C ARG A 39 0.76 17.84 0.54
N GLY A 40 0.97 16.81 -0.28
CA GLY A 40 1.68 16.89 -1.54
C GLY A 40 3.21 16.97 -1.43
N ARG A 41 3.79 17.02 -0.23
CA ARG A 41 5.25 16.98 -0.07
C ARG A 41 5.78 15.59 -0.41
N GLY A 42 6.94 15.56 -1.06
CA GLY A 42 7.51 14.33 -1.59
C GLY A 42 6.90 13.92 -2.93
N PHE A 43 6.16 14.82 -3.60
CA PHE A 43 5.69 14.65 -4.97
C PHE A 43 6.20 15.82 -5.83
N SER A 44 6.65 15.52 -7.04
CA SER A 44 6.93 16.47 -8.11
C SER A 44 5.87 16.29 -9.19
N GLY A 45 4.84 17.14 -9.18
CA GLY A 45 3.61 16.89 -9.95
C GLY A 45 2.92 15.62 -9.45
N ASP A 46 2.82 14.62 -10.33
CA ASP A 46 2.26 13.30 -10.05
C ASP A 46 3.34 12.24 -9.72
N GLN A 47 4.63 12.63 -9.75
CA GLN A 47 5.73 11.72 -9.51
C GLN A 47 6.17 11.76 -8.03
N PRO A 48 5.91 10.70 -7.23
CA PRO A 48 6.44 10.57 -5.87
C PRO A 48 7.98 10.45 -5.84
N ALA A 49 8.57 10.85 -4.71
CA ALA A 49 9.96 10.60 -4.38
C ALA A 49 10.21 9.08 -4.13
N PRO A 50 11.43 8.56 -4.31
CA PRO A 50 11.68 7.11 -4.26
C PRO A 50 11.29 6.41 -2.94
N ASP A 51 11.45 7.08 -1.81
CA ASP A 51 11.01 6.55 -0.51
C ASP A 51 9.49 6.64 -0.32
N VAL A 52 8.85 7.68 -0.84
CA VAL A 52 7.37 7.78 -0.92
C VAL A 52 6.81 6.69 -1.84
N GLU A 53 7.46 6.38 -2.96
CA GLU A 53 7.10 5.26 -3.85
C GLU A 53 7.14 3.93 -3.10
N THR A 54 8.15 3.73 -2.25
CA THR A 54 8.28 2.52 -1.44
C THR A 54 7.06 2.34 -0.54
N VAL A 55 6.59 3.41 0.11
CA VAL A 55 5.38 3.35 0.97
C VAL A 55 4.12 3.05 0.17
N ILE A 56 3.97 3.66 -1.01
CA ILE A 56 2.84 3.39 -1.90
C ILE A 56 2.86 1.92 -2.32
N LEU A 57 4.02 1.39 -2.73
CA LEU A 57 4.17 0.00 -3.15
C LEU A 57 3.84 -0.98 -2.02
N THR A 58 4.45 -0.84 -0.83
CA THR A 58 4.24 -1.78 0.29
C THR A 58 2.82 -1.74 0.82
N SER A 59 2.20 -0.57 0.88
CA SER A 59 0.82 -0.46 1.32
C SER A 59 -0.18 -0.96 0.28
N THR A 60 0.12 -0.76 -1.01
CA THR A 60 -0.70 -1.33 -2.09
C THR A 60 -0.63 -2.85 -2.05
N ALA A 61 0.56 -3.44 -1.85
CA ALA A 61 0.71 -4.89 -1.72
C ALA A 61 -0.08 -5.44 -0.53
N ARG A 62 -0.06 -4.77 0.62
CA ARG A 62 -0.85 -5.15 1.79
C ARG A 62 -2.36 -5.08 1.51
N LEU A 63 -2.83 -4.08 0.75
CA LEU A 63 -4.24 -3.94 0.37
C LEU A 63 -4.65 -5.00 -0.65
N ALA A 64 -3.81 -5.26 -1.63
CA ALA A 64 -4.07 -6.28 -2.64
C ALA A 64 -4.07 -7.70 -2.05
N ALA A 65 -3.26 -7.96 -1.02
CA ALA A 65 -3.21 -9.26 -0.34
C ALA A 65 -4.43 -9.55 0.55
N ASN A 66 -5.13 -8.52 1.05
CA ASN A 66 -6.33 -8.66 1.87
C ASN A 66 -7.38 -7.56 1.53
N PRO A 67 -8.01 -7.61 0.33
CA PRO A 67 -8.91 -6.54 -0.11
C PRO A 67 -10.17 -6.42 0.73
N GLU A 68 -10.66 -7.54 1.27
CA GLU A 68 -11.83 -7.60 2.17
C GLU A 68 -11.51 -7.12 3.59
N ASN A 69 -10.22 -6.91 3.89
CA ASN A 69 -9.72 -6.46 5.17
C ASN A 69 -10.15 -7.36 6.35
N LEU A 70 -10.26 -8.67 6.10
CA LEU A 70 -10.65 -9.64 7.12
C LEU A 70 -9.48 -9.88 8.07
N ARG A 71 -9.75 -9.87 9.38
CA ARG A 71 -8.75 -10.20 10.41
C ARG A 71 -8.48 -11.69 10.49
N ALA A 72 -9.55 -12.46 10.42
CA ALA A 72 -9.51 -13.91 10.51
C ALA A 72 -10.54 -14.49 9.55
N GLU A 73 -10.20 -15.62 8.94
CA GLU A 73 -11.14 -16.46 8.22
C GLU A 73 -11.10 -17.85 8.84
N LYS A 74 -12.28 -18.34 9.24
CA LYS A 74 -12.43 -19.64 9.89
C LYS A 74 -13.33 -20.53 9.04
N ILE A 75 -12.81 -21.70 8.68
CA ILE A 75 -13.53 -22.73 7.94
C ILE A 75 -13.42 -24.02 8.73
N GLY A 76 -14.48 -24.37 9.48
CA GLY A 76 -14.45 -25.48 10.43
C GLY A 76 -13.42 -25.23 11.53
N ASP A 77 -12.43 -26.14 11.65
CA ASP A 77 -11.32 -26.04 12.60
C ASP A 77 -10.09 -25.32 12.03
N TYR A 78 -10.09 -24.98 10.74
CA TYR A 78 -9.02 -24.21 10.12
C TYR A 78 -9.26 -22.71 10.33
N GLU A 79 -8.22 -22.01 10.77
CA GLU A 79 -8.24 -20.57 10.98
C GLU A 79 -6.99 -19.93 10.39
N VAL A 80 -7.21 -18.90 9.55
CA VAL A 80 -6.12 -18.06 9.00
C VAL A 80 -6.25 -16.68 9.60
N GLN A 81 -5.20 -16.27 10.31
CA GLN A 81 -5.03 -14.89 10.74
C GLN A 81 -4.35 -14.09 9.62
N ARG A 82 -4.95 -12.96 9.26
CA ARG A 82 -4.41 -12.04 8.25
C ARG A 82 -4.05 -10.71 8.87
N GLN A 83 -3.05 -10.05 8.28
CA GLN A 83 -2.81 -8.66 8.60
C GLN A 83 -3.98 -7.81 8.09
N VAL A 84 -4.51 -6.96 8.96
CA VAL A 84 -5.55 -5.97 8.65
C VAL A 84 -4.86 -4.65 8.35
N ILE A 85 -5.43 -3.88 7.43
CA ILE A 85 -5.04 -2.48 7.23
C ILE A 85 -5.78 -1.65 8.27
N ASP A 86 -5.05 -1.22 9.29
CA ASP A 86 -5.48 -0.28 10.32
C ASP A 86 -4.72 1.06 10.24
N GLY A 87 -3.93 1.24 9.18
CA GLY A 87 -3.13 2.43 8.94
C GLY A 87 -1.81 2.09 8.28
N TRP A 88 -0.85 3.00 8.46
CA TRP A 88 0.53 2.84 8.02
C TRP A 88 1.33 2.11 9.10
N THR A 89 2.25 1.25 8.68
CA THR A 89 3.22 0.61 9.56
C THR A 89 4.21 1.63 10.13
N LEU A 90 4.91 1.30 11.21
CA LEU A 90 5.93 2.19 11.79
C LEU A 90 7.03 2.60 10.79
N PRO A 91 7.59 1.72 9.96
CA PRO A 91 8.56 2.12 8.94
C PRO A 91 7.97 3.06 7.88
N GLU A 92 6.74 2.80 7.42
CA GLU A 92 6.05 3.67 6.48
C GLU A 92 5.79 5.06 7.09
N LEU A 93 5.36 5.12 8.35
CA LEU A 93 5.21 6.38 9.09
C LEU A 93 6.53 7.12 9.27
N ALA A 94 7.64 6.42 9.48
CA ALA A 94 8.96 7.04 9.57
C ALA A 94 9.32 7.77 8.27
N ILE A 95 9.07 7.14 7.12
CA ILE A 95 9.26 7.76 5.79
C ILE A 95 8.30 8.93 5.60
N LEU A 96 6.99 8.70 5.73
CA LEU A 96 5.97 9.74 5.52
C LEU A 96 6.15 10.92 6.49
N GLY A 97 6.64 10.65 7.69
CA GLY A 97 6.95 11.65 8.72
C GLY A 97 8.04 12.64 8.32
N ARG A 98 8.94 12.28 7.39
CA ARG A 98 9.94 13.19 6.81
C ARG A 98 9.30 14.27 5.94
N TYR A 99 8.19 13.92 5.27
CA TYR A 99 7.49 14.80 4.35
C TYR A 99 6.34 15.58 5.02
N ARG A 100 5.76 15.04 6.09
CA ARG A 100 4.65 15.68 6.80
C ARG A 100 5.06 17.01 7.44
N ARG A 101 4.27 18.06 7.21
CA ARG A 101 4.38 19.32 7.99
C ARG A 101 3.83 19.08 9.40
N ARG A 102 4.71 19.05 10.39
CA ARG A 102 4.30 19.07 11.81
C ARG A 102 3.77 20.46 12.16
N ALA A 103 2.75 20.53 13.01
CA ALA A 103 2.33 21.80 13.59
C ALA A 103 3.54 22.39 14.34
N ARG A 104 3.79 23.67 14.12
CA ARG A 104 4.76 24.44 14.92
C ARG A 104 4.00 25.08 16.05
#